data_AF-A0AAW2J750-F1
#
_entry.id   AF-A0AAW2J750-F1
#
_cell.length_a   1.000
_cell.length_b   1.000
_cell.length_c   1.000
_cell.angle_alpha   90.00
_cell.angle_beta   90.00
_cell.angle_gamma   90.00
#
_symmetry.space_group_name_H-M   'P 1'
#
loop_
_entity.id
_entity.type
_entity.pdbx_description
1 polymer ?
#
loop_
_entity_poly.entity_id
_entity_poly.type
_entity_poly.pdbx_seq_one_letter_code
_entity_poly.pdbx_strand_id
1 'polypeptide(L)' 'MRNKLNHYRELPAEIQETIGPVPEGFDRYFRSRFPKLLIEVYKVMLKHCSTEECFSKYFTGSAQ' A
#
# COMPACT_ATOMS: atom_id res chain seq x y z
N MET A 1 5.72 3.04 -3.62
CA MET A 1 5.38 1.63 -3.35
C MET A 1 5.13 0.84 -4.64
N ARG A 2 4.09 1.14 -5.43
CA ARG A 2 3.71 0.39 -6.67
C ARG A 2 4.88 -0.02 -7.58
N ASN A 3 5.72 0.94 -7.99
CA ASN A 3 6.84 0.68 -8.91
C ASN A 3 7.80 -0.38 -8.35
N LYS A 4 8.22 -0.23 -7.09
CA LYS A 4 9.16 -1.14 -6.45
C LYS A 4 8.55 -2.50 -6.13
N LEU A 5 7.24 -2.56 -5.88
CA LEU A 5 6.54 -3.83 -5.71
C LEU A 5 6.48 -4.62 -7.02
N ASN A 6 6.10 -3.97 -8.13
CA ASN A 6 5.97 -4.61 -9.43
C ASN A 6 7.32 -5.13 -9.97
N HIS A 7 8.40 -4.37 -9.74
CA HIS A 7 9.75 -4.71 -10.19
C HIS A 7 10.61 -5.31 -9.07
N TYR A 8 10.00 -5.86 -8.01
CA TYR A 8 10.74 -6.30 -6.82
C TYR A 8 11.86 -7.29 -7.16
N ARG A 9 11.58 -8.25 -8.06
CA ARG A 9 12.56 -9.28 -8.50
C ARG A 9 13.73 -8.70 -9.30
N GLU A 10 13.58 -7.52 -9.87
CA GLU A 10 14.60 -6.83 -10.66
C GLU A 10 15.45 -5.88 -9.79
N LEU A 11 15.12 -5.73 -8.51
CA LEU A 11 15.88 -4.89 -7.59
C LEU A 11 17.23 -5.57 -7.24
N PRO A 12 18.29 -4.79 -7.00
CA PRO A 12 19.52 -5.30 -6.41
C PRO A 12 19.27 -6.05 -5.10
N ALA A 13 20.06 -7.09 -4.83
CA ALA A 13 19.90 -7.95 -3.65
C ALA A 13 19.93 -7.16 -2.33
N GLU A 14 20.85 -6.21 -2.19
CA GLU A 14 20.96 -5.34 -1.00
C GLU A 14 19.67 -4.55 -0.72
N ILE A 15 18.99 -4.10 -1.79
CA ILE A 15 17.72 -3.38 -1.67
C ILE A 15 16.60 -4.36 -1.29
N GLN A 16 16.60 -5.57 -1.85
CA GLN A 16 15.64 -6.62 -1.48
C GLN A 16 15.79 -7.02 -0.01
N GLU A 17 17.01 -7.20 0.49
CA GLU A 17 17.28 -7.49 1.91
C GLU A 17 16.81 -6.35 2.82
N THR A 18 17.06 -5.11 2.41
CA THR A 18 16.65 -3.92 3.17
C THR A 18 15.13 -3.80 3.24
N ILE A 19 14.43 -4.10 2.16
CA ILE A 19 12.96 -4.03 2.07
C ILE A 19 12.31 -5.26 2.72
N GLY A 20 12.93 -6.42 2.62
CA GLY A 20 12.38 -7.70 3.03
C GLY A 20 11.45 -8.33 1.98
N PRO A 21 11.10 -9.61 2.17
CA PRO A 21 10.33 -10.37 1.20
C PRO A 21 8.92 -9.80 1.01
N VAL A 22 8.38 -9.95 -0.19
CA VAL A 22 6.97 -9.62 -0.51
C VAL A 22 6.09 -10.82 -0.12
N PRO A 23 4.89 -10.61 0.48
CA PRO A 23 4.28 -9.31 0.79
C PRO A 23 4.62 -8.71 2.16
N GLU A 24 4.87 -9.52 3.20
CA GLU A 24 4.91 -9.03 4.59
C GLU A 24 6.10 -8.11 4.90
N GLY A 25 7.30 -8.43 4.40
CA GLY A 25 8.49 -7.60 4.60
C GLY A 25 8.34 -6.23 3.94
N PHE A 26 7.88 -6.22 2.70
CA PHE A 26 7.62 -4.99 1.93
C PHE A 26 6.61 -4.08 2.65
N ASP A 27 5.49 -4.63 3.10
CA ASP A 27 4.48 -3.87 3.86
C ASP A 27 5.06 -3.33 5.19
N ARG A 28 5.75 -4.17 5.97
CA ARG A 28 6.39 -3.77 7.23
C ARG A 28 7.43 -2.66 7.02
N TYR A 29 8.19 -2.71 5.93
CA TYR A 29 9.20 -1.71 5.60
C TYR A 29 8.59 -0.31 5.46
N PHE A 30 7.51 -0.17 4.70
CA PHE A 30 6.85 1.12 4.49
C PHE A 30 6.03 1.55 5.71
N ARG A 31 5.34 0.61 6.37
CA ARG A 31 4.53 0.92 7.56
C ARG A 31 5.36 1.40 8.74
N SER A 32 6.55 0.83 8.94
CA SER A 32 7.46 1.26 10.02
C SER A 32 8.06 2.65 9.78
N ARG A 33 8.39 2.99 8.53
CA ARG A 33 8.99 4.29 8.17
C ARG A 33 7.97 5.41 8.00
N PHE A 34 6.76 5.08 7.53
CA PHE A 34 5.69 6.02 7.26
C PHE A 34 4.38 5.56 7.93
N PRO A 35 4.31 5.58 9.27
CA PRO A 35 3.20 4.98 10.02
C PRO A 35 1.83 5.60 9.70
N LYS A 36 1.80 6.86 9.26
CA LYS A 36 0.57 7.57 8.90
C LYS A 36 0.21 7.49 7.41
N LEU A 37 1.05 6.91 6.56
CA LEU A 37 0.85 6.94 5.11
C LEU A 37 -0.50 6.36 4.68
N LEU A 38 -0.85 5.18 5.21
CA LEU A 38 -2.10 4.51 4.85
C LEU A 38 -3.32 5.32 5.28
N ILE A 39 -3.34 5.84 6.52
CA ILE A 39 -4.50 6.59 7.03
C ILE A 39 -4.66 7.95 6.34
N GLU A 40 -3.57 8.64 6.02
CA GLU A 40 -3.65 9.91 5.29
C GLU A 40 -4.11 9.70 3.84
N VAL A 41 -3.60 8.68 3.14
CA VAL A 41 -4.10 8.30 1.81
C VAL A 41 -5.59 7.92 1.88
N TYR A 42 -5.98 7.13 2.88
CA TYR A 42 -7.39 6.74 3.06
C TYR A 42 -8.30 7.95 3.23
N LYS A 43 -7.94 8.95 4.05
CA LYS A 43 -8.74 10.19 4.21
C LYS A 43 -8.92 10.95 2.90
N VAL A 44 -7.85 11.10 2.11
CA VAL A 44 -7.91 11.78 0.81
C VAL A 44 -8.82 11.01 -0.15
N MET A 45 -8.64 9.69 -0.23
CA MET A 45 -9.44 8.84 -1.10
C MET A 45 -10.92 8.79 -0.67
N LEU A 46 -11.20 8.77 0.64
CA LEU A 46 -12.57 8.83 1.17
C LEU A 46 -13.25 10.14 0.78
N LYS A 47 -12.53 11.26 0.86
CA LYS A 47 -13.08 12.59 0.54
C LYS A 47 -13.34 12.79 -0.95
N HIS A 48 -12.51 12.21 -1.82
CA HIS A 48 -12.51 12.56 -3.25
C HIS A 48 -12.95 11.43 -4.18
N CYS A 49 -12.81 10.17 -3.77
CA CYS A 49 -12.93 9.01 -4.65
C CYS A 49 -13.84 7.91 -4.09
N SER A 50 -14.53 8.15 -2.96
CA SER A 50 -15.32 7.10 -2.28
C SER A 50 -16.54 6.63 -3.06
N THR A 51 -17.05 7.44 -3.97
CA THR A 51 -18.19 7.12 -4.83
C THR A 51 -17.78 6.47 -6.15
N GLU A 52 -16.48 6.39 -6.46
CA GLU A 52 -16.01 5.74 -7.68
C GLU A 52 -16.08 4.21 -7.53
N GLU A 53 -16.63 3.53 -8.54
CA GLU A 53 -16.87 2.09 -8.52
C GLU A 53 -15.58 1.29 -8.22
N CYS A 54 -14.45 1.71 -8.80
CA CYS A 54 -13.14 1.08 -8.60
C CYS A 54 -12.68 1.05 -7.12
N PHE A 55 -13.19 1.95 -6.28
CA PHE A 55 -12.82 2.05 -4.87
C PHE A 55 -13.92 1.59 -3.90
N SER A 56 -15.09 1.19 -4.41
CA SER A 56 -16.22 0.69 -3.61
C SER A 56 -15.77 -0.31 -2.53
N LYS A 57 -15.02 -1.34 -2.91
CA LYS A 57 -14.50 -2.38 -1.99
C LYS A 57 -13.70 -1.88 -0.78
N TYR A 58 -13.21 -0.63 -0.79
CA TYR A 58 -12.44 -0.04 0.31
C TYR A 58 -13.28 0.89 1.21
N PHE A 59 -14.44 1.35 0.75
CA PHE A 59 -15.26 2.36 1.45
C PHE A 59 -16.68 1.88 1.76
N THR A 60 -17.24 1.03 0.91
CA THR A 60 -18.50 0.34 1.18
C THR A 60 -18.16 -0.95 1.94
N GLY A 61 -17.84 -0.81 3.23
CA GLY A 61 -17.81 -1.98 4.11
C GLY A 61 -19.18 -2.62 4.12
N SER A 62 -19.29 -3.84 3.60
CA SER A 62 -20.24 -4.88 4.01
C SER A 62 -21.50 -4.37 4.74
N ALA A 63 -22.45 -3.80 3.99
CA ALA A 63 -23.86 -3.83 4.39
C ALA A 63 -24.43 -5.16 3.90
N GLN A 64 -24.14 -6.24 4.64
CA GLN A 64 -24.87 -7.50 4.62
C GLN A 64 -24.99 -7.95 6.07
#